data_AF-A0A563ET97-F1
#
_entry.id   AF-A0A563ET97-F1
#
_cell.length_a   1.000
_cell.length_b   1.000
_cell.length_c   1.000
_cell.angle_alpha   90.00
_cell.angle_beta   90.00
_cell.angle_gamma   90.00
#
_symmetry.space_group_name_H-M   'P 1'
#
loop_
_entity.id
_entity.type
_entity.pdbx_description
1 polymer ?
#
loop_
_entity_poly.entity_id
_entity_poly.type
_entity_poly.pdbx_seq_one_letter_code
_entity_poly.pdbx_strand_id
1 'polypeptide(L)' 'MSQHSSRLFTSESVTEGHPDKICDAISDSILDALLAKDPRSRVAVETLVTTGQVHVAGEVTTEAYADIPSIV' A
#
# COMPACT_ATOMS: atom_id res chain seq x y z
N MET A 1 21.76 -45.22 0.62
CA MET A 1 21.12 -44.39 -0.43
C MET A 1 20.02 -43.60 0.24
N SER A 2 20.28 -42.32 0.58
CA SER A 2 19.27 -41.46 1.19
C SER A 2 18.30 -41.00 0.09
N GLN A 3 17.02 -41.38 0.19
CA GLN A 3 16.00 -40.87 -0.71
C GLN A 3 15.68 -39.42 -0.33
N HIS A 4 16.04 -38.47 -1.19
CA HIS A 4 15.51 -37.12 -1.08
C HIS A 4 14.10 -37.08 -1.64
N SER A 5 13.10 -36.90 -0.76
CA SER A 5 11.73 -36.59 -1.15
C SER A 5 11.72 -35.19 -1.77
N SER A 6 11.38 -35.09 -3.06
CA SER A 6 11.12 -33.78 -3.69
C SER A 6 9.83 -33.18 -3.11
N ARG A 7 9.84 -31.88 -2.84
CA ARG A 7 8.68 -31.12 -2.35
C ARG A 7 8.21 -30.19 -3.45
N LEU A 8 6.91 -30.21 -3.74
CA LEU A 8 6.29 -29.21 -4.61
C LEU A 8 6.06 -27.91 -3.80
N PHE A 9 6.49 -26.79 -4.38
CA PHE A 9 6.28 -25.44 -3.84
C PHE A 9 5.77 -24.55 -4.98
N THR A 10 4.78 -23.72 -4.68
CA THR A 10 4.19 -22.78 -5.64
C THR A 10 4.09 -21.41 -4.98
N SER A 11 4.31 -20.38 -5.79
CA SER A 11 4.11 -18.98 -5.45
C SER A 11 3.38 -18.31 -6.61
N GLU A 12 2.68 -17.22 -6.32
CA GLU A 12 2.06 -16.35 -7.30
C GLU A 12 2.47 -14.90 -7.07
N SER A 13 2.11 -14.04 -8.02
CA SER A 13 2.30 -12.60 -7.95
C SER A 13 1.21 -11.94 -8.80
N VAL A 14 0.98 -10.64 -8.57
CA VAL A 14 0.07 -9.82 -9.34
C VAL A 14 0.81 -8.57 -9.85
N THR A 15 0.33 -8.00 -10.94
CA THR A 15 0.93 -6.78 -11.49
C THR A 15 0.52 -5.55 -10.67
N GLU A 16 1.20 -4.44 -10.89
CA GLU A 16 0.87 -3.14 -10.28
C GLU A 16 -0.57 -2.66 -10.56
N GLY A 17 -1.17 -3.11 -11.66
CA GLY A 17 -2.55 -2.79 -12.02
C GLY A 17 -3.62 -3.66 -11.33
N HIS A 18 -3.21 -4.64 -10.51
CA HIS A 18 -4.16 -5.38 -9.69
C HIS A 18 -4.79 -4.43 -8.65
N PRO A 19 -6.11 -4.45 -8.42
CA PRO A 19 -6.77 -3.51 -7.51
C PRO A 19 -6.11 -3.42 -6.13
N ASP A 20 -5.75 -4.57 -5.53
CA ASP A 20 -5.05 -4.59 -4.24
C ASP A 20 -3.69 -3.87 -4.30
N LYS A 21 -2.93 -4.02 -5.40
CA LYS A 21 -1.65 -3.33 -5.56
C LYS A 21 -1.81 -1.84 -5.85
N ILE A 22 -2.92 -1.43 -6.47
CA ILE A 22 -3.29 -0.02 -6.58
C ILE A 22 -3.59 0.56 -5.19
N CYS A 23 -4.33 -0.16 -4.34
CA CYS A 23 -4.55 0.25 -2.95
C CYS A 23 -3.22 0.43 -2.19
N ASP A 24 -2.33 -0.56 -2.28
CA ASP A 24 -1.00 -0.50 -1.66
C ASP A 24 -0.24 0.75 -2.14
N ALA A 25 -0.18 0.98 -3.45
CA ALA A 25 0.54 2.10 -4.04
C ALA A 25 -0.01 3.48 -3.62
N ILE A 26 -1.34 3.62 -3.51
CA ILE A 26 -1.97 4.85 -3.04
C ILE A 26 -1.64 5.07 -1.56
N SER A 27 -1.80 4.06 -0.71
CA SER A 27 -1.48 4.14 0.73
C SER A 27 0.00 4.51 0.95
N ASP A 28 0.92 3.89 0.21
CA ASP A 28 2.36 4.19 0.29
C ASP A 28 2.68 5.60 -0.23
N SER A 29 2.01 6.07 -1.29
CA SER A 29 2.21 7.44 -1.81
C SER A 29 1.80 8.51 -0.81
N ILE A 30 0.76 8.25 -0.01
CA ILE A 30 0.33 9.12 1.09
C ILE A 30 1.36 9.10 2.22
N LEU A 31 1.83 7.92 2.61
CA LEU A 31 2.91 7.75 3.59
C LEU A 31 4.16 8.55 3.16
N ASP A 32 4.60 8.39 1.91
CA ASP A 32 5.77 9.07 1.36
C ASP A 32 5.60 10.59 1.37
N ALA A 33 4.44 11.10 0.94
CA ALA A 33 4.16 12.53 0.92
C ALA A 33 4.20 13.17 2.32
N LEU A 34 3.78 12.41 3.34
CA LEU A 34 3.83 12.84 4.73
C LEU A 34 5.25 12.73 5.31
N LEU A 35 5.93 11.59 5.12
CA LEU A 35 7.30 11.38 5.61
C LEU A 35 8.32 12.35 4.99
N ALA A 36 8.13 12.73 3.72
CA ALA A 36 8.98 13.71 3.05
C ALA A 36 8.95 15.10 3.72
N LYS A 37 7.86 15.44 4.40
CA LYS A 37 7.66 16.74 5.07
C LYS A 37 7.84 16.65 6.59
N ASP A 38 7.40 15.55 7.18
CA ASP A 38 7.55 15.24 8.60
C ASP A 38 8.02 13.78 8.78
N PRO A 39 9.33 13.55 8.97
CA PRO A 39 9.90 12.22 9.17
C PRO A 39 9.40 11.47 10.43
N ARG A 40 8.69 12.14 11.34
CA ARG A 40 8.10 11.54 12.54
C ARG A 40 6.62 11.18 12.37
N SER A 41 6.07 11.35 11.16
CA SER A 41 4.69 11.00 10.85
C SER A 41 4.41 9.54 11.22
N ARG A 42 3.27 9.31 11.89
CA ARG A 42 2.69 7.98 12.09
C ARG A 42 1.46 7.88 11.22
N VAL A 43 1.48 6.95 10.28
CA VAL A 43 0.48 6.84 9.22
C VAL A 43 0.00 5.39 9.19
N ALA A 44 -1.29 5.20 9.43
CA ALA A 44 -2.00 3.94 9.26
C ALA A 44 -3.18 4.22 8.31
N VAL A 45 -2.86 4.37 7.02
CA VAL A 45 -3.83 4.71 5.99
C VAL A 45 -4.16 3.49 5.15
N GLU A 46 -5.45 3.23 5.01
CA GLU A 46 -6.02 2.13 4.25
C GLU A 46 -6.74 2.68 3.02
N THR A 47 -6.56 2.00 1.89
CA THR A 47 -7.20 2.37 0.62
C THR A 47 -8.15 1.26 0.18
N LEU A 48 -9.38 1.64 -0.16
CA LEU A 48 -10.37 0.77 -0.80
C LEU A 48 -10.71 1.34 -2.17
N VAL A 49 -10.51 0.55 -3.21
CA VAL A 49 -10.87 0.91 -4.59
C VAL A 49 -12.04 0.07 -5.10
N THR A 50 -12.92 0.70 -5.86
CA THR A 50 -13.98 0.02 -6.61
C THR A 50 -14.34 0.85 -7.85
N THR A 51 -15.31 0.40 -8.64
CA THR A 51 -15.70 1.07 -9.88
C THR A 51 -16.07 2.53 -9.61
N GLY A 52 -15.28 3.45 -10.17
CA GLY A 52 -15.49 4.89 -10.11
C GLY A 52 -15.22 5.53 -8.74
N GLN A 53 -14.62 4.80 -7.79
CA GLN A 53 -14.42 5.31 -6.42
C GLN A 53 -13.09 4.84 -5.82
N VAL A 54 -12.47 5.74 -5.08
CA VAL A 54 -11.34 5.47 -4.17
C VAL A 54 -11.71 6.05 -2.81
N HIS A 55 -11.67 5.22 -1.78
CA HIS A 55 -11.85 5.63 -0.40
C HIS A 55 -10.52 5.49 0.33
N VAL A 56 -10.04 6.60 0.89
CA VAL A 56 -8.87 6.64 1.77
C VAL A 56 -9.36 6.86 3.19
N ALA A 57 -9.00 5.97 4.10
CA ALA A 57 -9.41 5.99 5.50
C ALA A 57 -8.24 5.63 6.43
N GLY A 58 -8.43 5.78 7.74
CA GLY A 58 -7.44 5.42 8.76
C GLY A 58 -6.95 6.62 9.57
N GLU A 59 -5.83 6.44 10.25
CA GLU A 59 -5.32 7.39 11.23
C GLU A 59 -3.95 7.94 10.85
N VAL A 60 -3.81 9.26 10.97
CA VAL A 60 -2.55 9.97 10.75
C VAL A 60 -2.25 10.86 11.94
N THR A 61 -1.04 10.76 12.47
CA THR A 61 -0.45 11.76 13.37
C THR A 61 0.78 12.36 12.70
N THR A 62 0.72 13.65 12.36
CA THR A 62 1.79 14.36 11.62
C THR A 62 1.62 15.87 11.79
N GLU A 63 2.71 16.62 11.61
CA GLU A 63 2.66 18.09 11.42
C GLU A 63 2.57 18.48 9.92
N ALA A 64 2.72 17.51 9.01
CA ALA A 64 2.66 17.74 7.57
C ALA A 64 1.21 17.82 7.04
N TYR A 65 1.08 18.32 5.81
CA TYR A 65 -0.16 18.26 5.03
C TYR A 65 0.07 17.50 3.72
N ALA A 66 -0.78 16.53 3.45
CA ALA A 66 -0.86 15.80 2.19
C ALA A 66 -2.21 16.08 1.53
N ASP A 67 -2.18 16.54 0.28
CA ASP A 67 -3.39 16.78 -0.51
C ASP A 67 -3.84 15.47 -1.16
N ILE A 68 -4.65 14.69 -0.43
CA ILE A 68 -5.03 13.33 -0.81
C ILE A 68 -5.63 13.24 -2.23
N PRO A 69 -6.58 14.11 -2.64
CA PRO A 69 -7.17 14.02 -3.98
C PRO A 69 -6.19 14.29 -5.13
N SER A 70 -5.05 14.93 -4.88
CA SER A 70 -4.01 15.15 -5.90
C SER A 70 -2.96 14.03 -5.93
N ILE A 71 -2.89 13.20 -4.89
CA ILE A 71 -2.03 12.02 -4.82
C ILE A 71 -2.70 10.83 -5.52
N VAL A 72 -4.02 10.69 -5.36
CA VAL A 72 -4.87 9.67 -6.00
C VAL A 72 -5.14 10.01 -7.47
#